data_AF-A0A0C2G1E5-F1
#
_entry.id   AF-A0A0C2G1E5-F1
#
_cell.length_a   1.000
_cell.length_b   1.000
_cell.length_c   1.000
_cell.angle_alpha   90.00
_cell.angle_beta   90.00
_cell.angle_gamma   90.00
#
_symmetry.space_group_name_H-M   'P 1'
#
loop_
_entity.id
_entity.type
_entity.pdbx_description
1 polymer ?
#
loop_
_entity_poly.entity_id
_entity_poly.type
_entity_poly.pdbx_seq_one_letter_code
_entity_poly.pdbx_strand_id
1 'polypeptide(L)' 'MLRCLRETRIRGIETNVSFLINVLKDPTFIEGAVYTSYIDENPLLTEVVPARNRGLKLLRYMSEVK' A
#
# COMPACT_ATOMS: atom_id res chain seq x y z
N MET A 1 -10.13 -2.62 9.13
CA MET A 1 -8.70 -2.75 8.79
C MET A 1 -8.27 -1.85 7.62
N LEU A 2 -8.90 -1.97 6.44
CA LEU A 2 -8.49 -1.27 5.21
C LEU A 2 -8.40 0.27 5.33
N ARG A 3 -9.36 0.89 6.04
CA ARG A 3 -9.38 2.34 6.29
C ARG A 3 -8.12 2.80 7.04
N CYS A 4 -7.75 2.10 8.11
CA CYS A 4 -6.59 2.45 8.93
C CYS A 4 -5.30 2.45 8.08
N LEU A 5 -5.09 1.41 7.27
CA LEU A 5 -3.94 1.34 6.36
C LEU A 5 -3.92 2.47 5.32
N ARG A 6 -5.09 2.86 4.79
CA ARG A 6 -5.21 3.96 3.83
C ARG A 6 -4.99 5.34 4.46
N GLU A 7 -5.20 5.49 5.76
CA GLU A 7 -5.02 6.74 6.50
C GLU A 7 -3.58 6.88 7.04
N THR A 8 -2.92 5.77 7.38
CA THR A 8 -1.54 5.76 7.86
C THR A 8 -0.58 6.39 6.83
N ARG A 9 0.26 7.32 7.30
CA ARG A 9 1.29 8.00 6.49
C ARG A 9 2.64 7.87 7.19
N ILE A 10 3.43 6.89 6.77
CA ILE A 10 4.82 6.74 7.19
C ILE A 10 5.71 7.35 6.10
N ARG A 11 6.73 8.11 6.51
CA ARG A 11 7.66 8.81 5.62
C ARG A 11 9.09 8.55 6.10
N GLY A 12 10.05 8.52 5.17
CA GLY A 12 11.47 8.31 5.48
C GLY A 12 11.92 6.84 5.43
N ILE A 13 10.98 5.90 5.40
CA ILE A 13 11.23 4.47 5.20
C ILE A 13 10.17 3.87 4.26
N GLU A 14 10.53 2.79 3.58
CA GLU A 14 9.59 1.98 2.81
C GLU A 14 8.78 1.07 3.73
N THR A 15 7.53 0.79 3.34
CA THR A 15 6.62 -0.04 4.13
C THR A 15 5.82 -0.97 3.23
N ASN A 16 5.37 -2.10 3.78
CA ASN A 16 4.56 -3.11 3.07
C ASN A 16 3.05 -2.77 3.04
N VAL A 17 2.65 -1.51 3.26
CA VAL A 17 1.23 -1.12 3.36
C VAL A 17 0.46 -1.44 2.08
N SER A 18 1.04 -1.24 0.90
CA SER A 18 0.37 -1.57 -0.37
C SER A 18 0.09 -3.07 -0.52
N PHE A 19 1.05 -3.92 -0.12
CA PHE A 19 0.86 -5.37 -0.08
C PHE A 19 -0.30 -5.75 0.84
N LEU A 20 -0.34 -5.22 2.06
CA LEU A 20 -1.43 -5.48 3.00
C LEU A 20 -2.80 -5.02 2.46
N ILE A 21 -2.84 -3.91 1.73
CA ILE A 21 -4.07 -3.44 1.06
C ILE A 21 -4.51 -4.41 -0.03
N ASN A 22 -3.58 -4.96 -0.83
CA ASN A 22 -3.89 -5.94 -1.87
C ASN A 22 -4.45 -7.22 -1.26
N VAL A 23 -3.78 -7.77 -0.23
CA VAL A 23 -4.24 -8.96 0.49
C VAL A 23 -5.65 -8.76 1.07
N LEU A 24 -5.89 -7.63 1.74
CA LEU A 24 -7.20 -7.36 2.37
C LEU A 24 -8.32 -7.01 1.36
N LYS A 25 -7.99 -6.82 0.09
CA LYS A 25 -8.96 -6.59 -0.99
C LYS A 25 -9.25 -7.85 -1.80
N ASP A 26 -8.40 -8.86 -1.69
CA ASP A 26 -8.56 -10.07 -2.49
C ASP A 26 -9.80 -10.87 -2.05
N PRO A 27 -10.70 -11.26 -2.98
CA PRO A 27 -11.90 -12.02 -2.65
C PRO A 27 -11.60 -13.34 -1.93
N THR A 28 -10.55 -14.06 -2.31
CA THR A 28 -10.21 -15.35 -1.68
C THR A 28 -9.77 -15.17 -0.24
N PHE A 29 -9.07 -14.08 0.06
CA PHE A 29 -8.72 -13.70 1.43
C PHE A 29 -9.94 -13.28 2.25
N ILE A 30 -10.89 -12.56 1.65
CA ILE A 30 -12.14 -12.14 2.32
C ILE A 30 -13.04 -13.35 2.62
N GLU A 31 -13.11 -14.32 1.70
CA GLU A 31 -13.85 -15.57 1.86
C GLU A 31 -13.19 -16.53 2.87
N GLY A 32 -11.92 -16.29 3.21
CA GLY A 32 -11.17 -17.09 4.19
C GLY A 32 -10.62 -18.41 3.62
N ALA A 33 -10.73 -18.63 2.31
CA ALA A 33 -10.23 -19.81 1.61
C ALA A 33 -8.72 -19.71 1.33
N VAL A 34 -7.92 -19.47 2.37
CA VAL A 34 -6.47 -19.25 2.27
C VAL A 34 -5.67 -20.26 3.08
N TYR A 35 -4.46 -20.58 2.60
CA TYR A 35 -3.53 -21.53 3.20
C TYR A 35 -2.10 -20.96 3.19
N THR A 36 -1.13 -21.70 3.73
CA THR A 36 0.24 -21.20 3.95
C THR A 36 0.94 -20.76 2.67
N SER A 37 0.68 -21.44 1.55
CA SER A 37 1.28 -21.16 0.24
C SER A 37 0.52 -20.11 -0.59
N TYR A 38 -0.58 -19.56 -0.06
CA TYR A 38 -1.44 -18.62 -0.78
C TYR A 38 -0.69 -17.39 -1.32
N ILE A 39 0.25 -16.83 -0.55
CA ILE A 39 1.01 -15.65 -0.96
C ILE A 39 1.95 -15.97 -2.13
N ASP A 40 2.60 -17.15 -2.11
CA ASP A 40 3.56 -17.55 -3.13
C ASP A 40 2.87 -17.83 -4.48
N GLU A 41 1.63 -18.31 -4.45
CA GLU A 41 0.84 -18.64 -5.63
C GLU A 41 0.15 -17.42 -6.26
N ASN A 42 0.09 -16.29 -5.55
CA ASN A 42 -0.57 -15.07 -6.00
C ASN A 42 0.42 -13.90 -6.11
N PRO A 43 1.33 -13.91 -7.11
CA PRO A 43 2.37 -12.88 -7.26
C PRO A 43 1.79 -11.46 -7.43
N LEU A 44 0.57 -11.36 -7.97
CA LEU A 44 -0.18 -10.10 -8.13
C LEU A 44 -0.39 -9.35 -6.80
N LEU A 45 -0.42 -10.04 -5.66
CA LEU A 45 -0.57 -9.39 -4.35
C LEU A 45 0.63 -8.50 -4.00
N THR A 46 1.81 -8.84 -4.55
CA THR A 46 3.06 -8.11 -4.33
C THR A 46 3.27 -6.96 -5.33
N GLU A 47 2.39 -6.81 -6.33
CA GLU A 47 2.43 -5.66 -7.23
C GLU A 47 2.04 -4.38 -6.50
N VAL A 48 3.05 -3.52 -6.28
CA VAL A 48 2.87 -2.26 -5.57
C VAL A 48 2.54 -1.14 -6.54
N VAL A 49 1.36 -0.55 -6.39
CA VAL A 49 1.05 0.75 -7.01
C VAL A 49 1.58 1.87 -6.10
N PRO A 50 2.55 2.68 -6.54
CA PRO A 50 3.11 3.74 -5.70
C PRO A 50 2.07 4.83 -5.42
N ALA A 51 1.91 5.16 -4.13
CA ALA A 51 1.00 6.21 -3.70
C ALA A 51 1.49 7.59 -4.15
N ARG A 52 0.59 8.42 -4.69
CA ARG A 52 0.92 9.77 -5.16
C ARG A 52 1.02 10.74 -3.98
N ASN A 53 2.24 11.15 -3.64
CA ASN A 53 2.50 12.16 -2.60
C ASN A 53 2.45 13.60 -3.13
N ARG A 54 1.25 14.04 -3.57
CA ARG A 54 1.07 15.38 -4.19
C ARG A 54 1.34 16.54 -3.22
N GLY A 55 0.90 16.40 -1.96
CA GLY A 55 1.07 17.45 -0.95
C GLY A 55 2.54 17.77 -0.65
N LEU A 56 3.38 16.74 -0.45
CA LEU A 56 4.81 16.96 -0.21
C LEU A 56 5.52 17.54 -1.45
N LYS A 57 5.16 17.09 -2.66
CA LYS A 57 5.72 17.64 -3.90
C LYS A 57 5.42 19.13 -4.04
N LEU A 58 4.21 19.56 -3.68
CA LEU A 58 3.83 20.97 -3.70
C LEU A 58 4.60 21.78 -2.65
N LEU A 59 4.73 21.27 -1.42
CA LEU A 59 5.52 21.92 -0.37
C LEU A 59 7.00 22.08 -0.76
N ARG A 60 7.59 21.06 -1.39
CA ARG A 60 8.96 21.14 -1.93
C ARG A 60 9.08 22.20 -3.00
N TYR A 61 8.16 22.21 -3.96
CA TYR A 61 8.14 23.22 -5.01
C TYR A 61 8.06 24.65 -4.44
N MET A 62 7.19 24.90 -3.46
CA MET A 62 7.11 26.20 -2.78
C MET A 62 8.42 26.61 -2.08
N SER A 63 9.21 25.65 -1.62
CA SER A 63 10.51 25.90 -1.00
C SER A 63 11.62 26.19 -2.03
N GLU A 64 11.54 25.61 -3.22
CA GLU A 64 12.55 25.74 -4.29
C GLU A 64 12.37 27.01 -5.13
N VAL A 65 11.13 27.54 -5.22
CA VAL A 65 10.81 28.77 -5.97
C VAL A 65 11.20 30.05 -5.19
N LYS A 66 11.69 29.91 -3.96
CA LYS A 66 12.13 31.01 -3.11
C LYS A 66 13.64 31.24 -3.22
#